data_AF-A0A1J0TQD4-F1
#
_entry.id   AF-A0A1J0TQD4-F1
#
_cell.length_a   1.000
_cell.length_b   1.000
_cell.length_c   1.000
_cell.angle_alpha   90.00
_cell.angle_beta   90.00
_cell.angle_gamma   90.00
#
_symmetry.space_group_name_H-M   'P 1'
#
loop_
_entity.id
_entity.type
_entity.pdbx_description
1 polymer ?
#
loop_
_entity_poly.entity_id
_entity_poly.type
_entity_poly.pdbx_seq_one_letter_code
_entity_poly.pdbx_strand_id
1 'polypeptide(L)'
;MSPQRIQRKRTAGWRMPEGAVYVGRPSKWGNPFRAGAFTFLTGPKAGKTMDAADAVKAFRNRINLVEGEEVIARIRKELAGKDLVCWCPLDAPCHADVLLEIANRDDGVGACGVAAPTPSTHHPIPPKARCES
;
A
#
# COMPACT_ATOMS: atom_id res chain seq x y z
N MET A 1 19.45 -0.64 12.92
CA MET A 1 18.28 0.26 12.96
C MET A 1 17.25 -0.22 11.97
N SER A 2 15.96 -0.16 12.30
CA SER A 2 14.88 -0.46 11.35
C SER A 2 14.59 0.78 10.48
N PRO A 3 14.32 0.62 9.17
CA PRO A 3 14.00 1.74 8.29
C PRO A 3 12.80 2.56 8.77
N GLN A 4 12.88 3.88 8.66
CA GLN A 4 11.89 4.82 9.17
C GLN A 4 11.31 5.72 8.10
N ARG A 5 10.11 6.23 8.35
CA ARG A 5 9.53 7.34 7.59
C ARG A 5 10.08 8.65 8.13
N ILE A 6 10.54 9.50 7.22
CA ILE A 6 11.07 10.82 7.54
C ILE A 6 10.23 11.89 6.84
N GLN A 7 9.75 12.87 7.60
CA GLN A 7 9.13 14.04 7.00
C GLN A 7 10.21 14.98 6.43
N ARG A 8 10.09 15.27 5.13
CA ARG A 8 10.86 16.29 4.44
C ARG A 8 10.47 17.67 4.97
N LYS A 9 11.47 18.50 5.27
CA LYS A 9 11.27 19.89 5.74
C LYS A 9 11.88 20.88 4.76
N ARG A 10 11.29 22.07 4.66
CA ARG A 10 11.85 23.23 3.92
C ARG A 10 12.57 24.22 4.83
N THR A 11 12.72 23.88 6.10
CA THR A 11 13.44 24.71 7.07
C THR A 11 14.90 24.86 6.65
N ALA A 12 15.43 26.07 6.75
CA ALA A 12 16.84 26.35 6.46
C ALA A 12 17.75 25.38 7.24
N GLY A 13 18.81 24.90 6.58
CA GLY A 13 19.75 23.93 7.17
C GLY A 13 19.29 22.47 7.13
N TRP A 14 18.02 22.17 6.86
CA TRP A 14 17.58 20.78 6.74
C TRP A 14 18.26 20.10 5.53
N ARG A 15 18.73 18.87 5.74
CA ARG A 15 19.31 18.01 4.71
C ARG A 15 18.67 16.63 4.81
N MET A 16 18.52 16.01 3.64
CA MET A 16 18.07 14.62 3.59
C MET A 16 19.18 13.73 4.17
N PRO A 17 18.86 12.83 5.12
CA PRO A 17 19.86 11.90 5.64
C PRO A 17 20.47 11.05 4.54
N GLU A 18 21.74 10.67 4.73
CA GLU A 18 22.45 9.80 3.80
C GLU A 18 21.74 8.44 3.68
N GLY A 19 21.65 7.92 2.46
CA GLY A 19 20.96 6.65 2.17
C GLY A 19 19.43 6.71 2.16
N ALA A 20 18.81 7.80 2.63
CA ALA A 20 17.36 7.97 2.59
C ALA A 20 16.84 8.24 1.17
N VAL A 21 15.66 7.68 0.83
CA VAL A 21 15.06 7.78 -0.51
C VAL A 21 13.85 8.71 -0.48
N TYR A 22 13.85 9.72 -1.35
CA TYR A 22 12.67 10.56 -1.55
C TYR A 22 11.58 9.83 -2.34
N VAL A 23 10.43 9.62 -1.70
CA VAL A 23 9.27 8.93 -2.29
C VAL A 23 8.08 9.87 -2.55
N GLY A 24 8.23 11.17 -2.28
CA GLY A 24 7.21 12.16 -2.64
C GLY A 24 7.14 12.43 -4.15
N ARG A 25 6.08 13.10 -4.61
CA ARG A 25 5.95 13.51 -6.01
C ARG A 25 7.06 14.51 -6.43
N PRO A 26 7.50 14.50 -7.70
CA PRO A 26 7.04 13.67 -8.83
C PRO A 26 7.80 12.33 -8.96
N SER A 27 8.32 11.73 -7.88
CA SER A 27 9.04 10.46 -8.00
C SER A 27 8.14 9.32 -8.45
N LYS A 28 8.75 8.25 -9.00
CA LYS A 28 8.05 7.01 -9.37
C LYS A 28 7.35 6.31 -8.21
N TRP A 29 7.72 6.64 -6.97
CA TRP A 29 7.14 6.11 -5.74
C TRP A 29 6.07 7.03 -5.15
N GLY A 30 5.78 8.16 -5.79
CA GLY A 30 4.77 9.11 -5.34
C GLY A 30 3.36 8.55 -5.45
N ASN A 31 2.57 8.67 -4.37
CA ASN A 31 1.15 8.33 -4.41
C ASN A 31 0.41 9.18 -5.47
N PRO A 32 -0.22 8.59 -6.50
CA PRO A 32 -0.97 9.29 -7.55
C PRO A 32 -2.35 9.82 -7.09
N PHE A 33 -2.85 9.40 -5.93
CA PHE A 33 -4.06 9.93 -5.30
C PHE A 33 -3.72 11.14 -4.42
N ARG A 34 -4.62 12.13 -4.32
CA ARG A 34 -4.45 13.32 -3.46
C ARG A 34 -5.71 13.52 -2.64
N ALA A 35 -5.53 13.85 -1.36
CA ALA A 35 -6.63 14.37 -0.56
C ALA A 35 -7.24 15.60 -1.27
N GLY A 36 -8.56 15.69 -1.27
CA GLY A 36 -9.32 16.74 -1.96
C GLY A 36 -9.42 16.60 -3.49
N ALA A 37 -8.80 15.61 -4.13
CA ALA A 37 -8.86 15.49 -5.59
C ALA A 37 -10.22 15.02 -6.11
N PHE A 38 -10.98 14.27 -5.31
CA PHE A 38 -12.26 13.71 -5.71
C PHE A 38 -13.26 13.74 -4.56
N THR A 39 -14.55 13.84 -4.91
CA THR A 39 -15.68 13.71 -4.00
C THR A 39 -16.35 12.36 -4.25
N PHE A 40 -16.65 11.61 -3.20
CA PHE A 40 -17.37 10.35 -3.32
C PHE A 40 -18.81 10.63 -3.75
N LEU A 41 -19.25 10.03 -4.86
CA LEU A 41 -20.61 10.20 -5.37
C LEU A 41 -21.61 9.27 -4.67
N THR A 42 -21.16 8.10 -4.22
CA THR A 42 -22.01 7.06 -3.64
C THR A 42 -21.33 6.39 -2.45
N GLY A 43 -22.09 5.56 -1.73
CA GLY A 43 -21.60 4.79 -0.58
C GLY A 43 -21.51 5.59 0.73
N PRO A 44 -20.91 5.01 1.79
CA PRO A 44 -20.94 5.59 3.14
C PRO A 44 -20.26 6.95 3.30
N LYS A 45 -19.38 7.31 2.35
CA LYS A 45 -18.69 8.61 2.31
C LYS A 45 -19.28 9.56 1.27
N ALA A 46 -20.45 9.28 0.69
CA ALA A 46 -21.08 10.14 -0.33
C ALA A 46 -21.14 11.61 0.11
N GLY A 47 -20.79 12.51 -0.82
CA GLY A 47 -20.70 13.95 -0.57
C GLY A 47 -19.42 14.41 0.14
N LYS A 48 -18.59 13.51 0.68
CA LYS A 48 -17.30 13.86 1.29
C LYS A 48 -16.18 13.84 0.26
N THR A 49 -15.22 14.75 0.42
CA THR A 49 -13.96 14.73 -0.34
C THR A 49 -13.01 13.67 0.21
N MET A 50 -12.23 13.06 -0.67
CA MET A 50 -11.14 12.13 -0.32
C MET A 50 -10.22 12.76 0.72
N ASP A 51 -10.03 12.09 1.86
CA ASP A 51 -9.08 12.48 2.88
C ASP A 51 -7.70 11.81 2.67
N ALA A 52 -6.73 12.08 3.55
CA ALA A 52 -5.39 11.47 3.46
C ALA A 52 -5.42 9.94 3.63
N ALA A 53 -6.29 9.42 4.52
CA ALA A 53 -6.41 7.99 4.74
C ALA A 53 -7.00 7.28 3.51
N ASP A 54 -7.98 7.89 2.85
CA ASP A 54 -8.56 7.41 1.60
C ASP A 54 -7.52 7.38 0.48
N ALA A 55 -6.70 8.43 0.35
CA ALA A 55 -5.63 8.49 -0.65
C ALA A 55 -4.56 7.41 -0.41
N VAL A 56 -4.19 7.15 0.85
CA VAL A 56 -3.23 6.07 1.21
C VAL A 56 -3.84 4.69 0.96
N LYS A 57 -5.11 4.50 1.30
CA LYS A 57 -5.85 3.26 1.03
C LYS A 57 -5.94 2.97 -0.47
N ALA A 58 -6.29 3.97 -1.28
CA ALA A 58 -6.34 3.86 -2.73
C ALA A 58 -4.95 3.49 -3.30
N PHE A 59 -3.88 4.08 -2.75
CA PHE A 59 -2.51 3.74 -3.16
C PHE A 59 -2.15 2.29 -2.85
N ARG A 60 -2.40 1.82 -1.63
CA ARG A 60 -2.18 0.41 -1.27
C ARG A 60 -2.98 -0.52 -2.18
N ASN A 61 -4.25 -0.21 -2.42
CA ASN A 61 -5.11 -1.02 -3.29
C ASN A 61 -4.59 -1.05 -4.72
N ARG A 62 -4.09 0.07 -5.25
CA ARG A 62 -3.47 0.11 -6.58
C ARG A 62 -2.27 -0.83 -6.66
N ILE A 63 -1.37 -0.80 -5.66
CA ILE A 63 -0.22 -1.71 -5.62
C ILE A 63 -0.70 -3.16 -5.56
N ASN A 64 -1.59 -3.50 -4.64
CA ASN A 64 -1.94 -4.90 -4.38
C ASN A 64 -2.89 -5.52 -5.42
N LEU A 65 -3.81 -4.73 -5.98
CA LEU A 65 -4.91 -5.24 -6.82
C LEU A 65 -4.75 -4.93 -8.30
N VAL A 66 -3.95 -3.91 -8.64
CA VAL A 66 -3.80 -3.45 -10.04
C VAL A 66 -2.37 -3.71 -10.54
N GLU A 67 -1.36 -3.33 -9.77
CA GLU A 67 0.05 -3.46 -10.17
C GLU A 67 0.64 -4.84 -9.84
N GLY A 68 0.27 -5.42 -8.70
CA GLY A 68 0.61 -6.77 -8.29
C GLY A 68 2.09 -6.99 -7.98
N GLU A 69 2.50 -8.26 -8.10
CA GLU A 69 3.80 -8.77 -7.62
C GLU A 69 5.01 -8.12 -8.31
N GLU A 70 4.92 -7.70 -9.57
CA GLU A 70 6.05 -7.08 -10.26
C GLU A 70 6.48 -5.76 -9.59
N VAL A 71 5.50 -4.93 -9.23
CA VAL A 71 5.77 -3.66 -8.54
C VAL A 71 6.19 -3.91 -7.08
N ILE A 72 5.60 -4.90 -6.41
CA ILE A 72 6.01 -5.31 -5.06
C ILE A 72 7.47 -5.75 -5.04
N ALA A 73 7.88 -6.61 -5.98
CA ALA A 73 9.26 -7.06 -6.10
C ALA A 73 10.23 -5.89 -6.35
N ARG A 74 9.81 -4.90 -7.14
CA ARG A 74 10.60 -3.68 -7.38
C ARG A 74 10.70 -2.80 -6.14
N ILE A 75 9.61 -2.66 -5.38
CA ILE A 75 9.60 -1.95 -4.09
C ILE A 75 10.61 -2.60 -3.14
N ARG A 76 10.57 -3.92 -2.96
CA ARG A 76 11.53 -4.65 -2.11
C ARG A 76 12.96 -4.47 -2.60
N LYS A 77 13.21 -4.67 -3.90
CA LYS A 77 14.56 -4.54 -4.48
C LYS A 77 15.15 -3.16 -4.27
N GLU A 78 14.36 -2.10 -4.44
CA GLU A 78 14.87 -0.73 -4.45
C GLU A 78 14.79 -0.01 -3.11
N LEU A 79 13.88 -0.40 -2.22
CA LEU A 79 13.56 0.34 -0.99
C LEU A 79 13.82 -0.46 0.29
N ALA A 80 14.09 -1.77 0.23
CA ALA A 80 14.42 -2.55 1.41
C ALA A 80 15.62 -1.95 2.15
N GLY A 81 15.51 -1.85 3.48
CA GLY A 81 16.55 -1.31 4.34
C GLY A 81 16.75 0.22 4.27
N LYS A 82 15.93 0.96 3.51
CA LYS A 82 16.11 2.41 3.32
C LYS A 82 15.04 3.24 4.04
N ASP A 83 15.48 4.32 4.68
CA ASP A 83 14.58 5.34 5.19
C ASP A 83 13.85 6.04 4.03
N LEU A 84 12.55 6.27 4.20
CA LEU A 84 11.72 6.87 3.15
C LEU A 84 11.29 8.28 3.52
N VAL A 85 11.55 9.23 2.61
CA VAL A 85 11.32 10.65 2.82
C VAL A 85 10.10 11.13 2.04
N CYS A 86 9.12 11.72 2.73
CA CYS A 86 7.91 12.29 2.13
C CYS A 86 7.56 13.65 2.77
N TRP A 87 6.71 14.45 2.12
CA TRP A 87 6.25 15.74 2.66
C TRP A 87 5.17 15.63 3.74
N CYS A 88 4.48 14.48 3.83
CA CYS A 88 3.35 14.32 4.75
C CYS A 88 3.75 14.53 6.22
N PRO A 89 2.89 15.14 7.05
CA PRO A 89 3.06 15.18 8.49
C PRO A 89 3.22 13.78 9.10
N LEU A 90 4.02 13.66 10.17
CA LEU A 90 4.27 12.36 10.82
C LEU A 90 3.08 11.86 11.65
N ASP A 91 2.14 12.72 11.99
CA ASP A 91 0.89 12.41 12.68
C ASP A 91 -0.27 12.11 11.71
N ALA A 92 -0.01 12.08 10.39
CA ALA A 92 -0.99 11.79 9.35
C ALA A 92 -0.66 10.49 8.59
N PRO A 93 -1.66 9.85 7.96
CA PRO A 93 -1.43 8.75 7.04
C PRO A 93 -0.50 9.16 5.89
N CYS A 94 0.51 8.34 5.58
CA CYS A 94 1.40 8.58 4.46
C CYS A 94 1.56 7.32 3.60
N HIS A 95 1.81 7.52 2.32
CA HIS A 95 2.10 6.42 1.41
C HIS A 95 3.49 5.81 1.64
N ALA A 96 4.42 6.58 2.24
CA ALA A 96 5.72 6.08 2.65
C ALA A 96 5.59 4.93 3.68
N ASP A 97 4.56 4.93 4.52
CA ASP A 97 4.30 3.85 5.47
C ASP A 97 3.95 2.55 4.73
N VAL A 98 3.14 2.64 3.67
CA VAL A 98 2.80 1.50 2.81
C VAL A 98 4.04 0.95 2.11
N LEU A 99 4.91 1.83 1.59
CA LEU A 99 6.15 1.42 0.92
C LEU A 99 7.12 0.77 1.91
N LEU A 100 7.26 1.32 3.13
CA LEU A 100 8.10 0.72 4.18
C LEU A 100 7.62 -0.67 4.57
N GLU A 101 6.31 -0.84 4.75
CA GLU A 101 5.70 -2.14 5.06
C GLU A 101 6.01 -3.15 3.96
N ILE A 102 5.75 -2.82 2.70
CA ILE A 102 5.97 -3.74 1.57
C ILE A 102 7.46 -4.06 1.39
N ALA A 103 8.32 -3.06 1.50
CA ALA A 103 9.76 -3.20 1.25
C ALA A 103 10.47 -4.04 2.30
N ASN A 104 9.96 -4.08 3.55
CA ASN A 104 10.63 -4.72 4.68
C ASN A 104 9.80 -5.86 5.30
N ARG A 105 8.73 -6.32 4.63
CA ARG A 105 8.02 -7.53 5.05
C ARG A 105 8.84 -8.74 4.62
N ASP A 106 9.23 -9.57 5.58
CA ASP A 106 9.91 -10.83 5.29
C ASP A 106 8.98 -11.74 4.48
N ASP A 107 9.44 -12.15 3.31
CA ASP A 107 8.76 -13.10 2.43
C ASP A 107 8.83 -14.54 2.96
N GLY A 108 8.78 -14.75 4.28
CA GLY A 108 8.60 -16.08 4.87
C GLY A 108 9.55 -17.20 4.41
N VAL A 109 10.69 -16.93 3.76
CA VAL A 109 11.72 -17.93 3.50
C VAL A 109 12.68 -17.94 4.67
N GLY A 110 12.15 -18.39 5.81
CA GLY A 110 12.81 -18.45 7.10
C GLY A 110 11.98 -19.09 8.22
N ALA A 111 10.82 -19.67 7.91
CA ALA A 111 10.06 -20.49 8.84
C ALA A 111 9.66 -21.81 8.17
N CYS A 112 10.11 -22.89 8.80
CA CYS A 112 9.83 -24.29 8.53
C CYS A 112 8.42 -24.59 7.99
N GLY A 113 8.36 -25.30 6.85
CA GLY A 113 7.31 -26.22 6.42
C GLY A 113 5.84 -25.87 6.69
N VAL A 114 5.14 -25.36 5.67
CA VAL A 114 3.74 -25.71 5.45
C VAL A 114 3.56 -26.11 3.99
N ALA A 115 3.14 -27.35 3.80
CA ALA A 115 2.77 -27.91 2.51
C ALA A 115 1.70 -27.04 1.85
N ALA A 116 1.83 -26.84 0.54
CA ALA A 116 0.79 -26.23 -0.28
C ALA A 116 -0.54 -26.98 -0.07
N PRO A 117 -1.68 -26.30 0.12
CA PRO A 117 -2.96 -26.96 -0.03
C PRO A 117 -3.12 -27.36 -1.49
N THR A 118 -3.29 -28.67 -1.72
CA THR A 118 -3.69 -29.25 -3.00
C THR A 118 -5.06 -28.71 -3.44
N PRO A 119 -5.37 -28.67 -4.75
CA PRO A 119 -6.66 -28.19 -5.21
C PRO A 119 -7.75 -29.21 -4.84
N SER A 120 -8.64 -28.84 -3.92
CA SER A 120 -9.80 -29.65 -3.56
C SER A 120 -10.96 -29.37 -4.51
N THR A 121 -11.24 -30.39 -5.30
CA THR A 121 -12.50 -30.88 -5.89
C THR A 121 -13.76 -29.99 -5.80
N HIS A 122 -14.37 -29.80 -6.98
CA HIS A 122 -15.79 -29.52 -7.25
C HIS A 122 -16.76 -29.53 -6.05
N HIS A 123 -17.43 -28.41 -5.81
CA HIS A 123 -18.70 -28.36 -5.09
C HIS A 123 -19.86 -28.67 -6.05
N PRO A 124 -20.69 -29.70 -5.81
CA PRO A 124 -21.90 -29.91 -6.57
C PRO A 124 -22.99 -28.89 -6.21
N ILE A 125 -23.71 -28.44 -7.23
CA ILE A 125 -24.88 -27.55 -7.14
C ILE A 125 -26.05 -28.35 -6.53
N PRO A 126 -26.75 -27.86 -5.49
CA PRO A 126 -27.93 -28.55 -4.96
C PRO A 126 -29.10 -28.50 -5.97
N PRO A 127 -29.90 -29.58 -6.13
CA PRO A 127 -31.02 -29.59 -7.04
C PRO A 127 -32.12 -28.63 -6.57
N LYS A 128 -32.73 -27.92 -7.54
CA LYS A 128 -33.83 -26.98 -7.29
C LYS A 128 -35.04 -27.72 -6.71
N ALA A 129 -35.55 -27.25 -5.58
CA ALA A 129 -36.83 -27.69 -5.03
C ALA A 129 -37.94 -27.39 -6.03
N ARG A 130 -38.68 -28.44 -6.42
CA ARG A 130 -39.86 -28.35 -7.28
C ARG A 130 -41.05 -27.96 -6.40
N CYS A 131 -41.71 -26.84 -6.72
CA CYS A 131 -43.01 -26.52 -6.16
C CYS A 131 -44.05 -27.45 -6.79
N GLU A 132 -44.71 -28.26 -5.97
CA GLU A 132 -45.94 -28.95 -6.35
C GLU A 132 -47.14 -28.08 -5.93
N SER A 133 -48.17 -28.10 -6.79
CA SER A 133 -49.39 -27.28 -6.72
C SER A 133 -50.47 -27.98 -5.92
#